data_AF-A0A6B2DFZ5-F1
#
_entry.id   AF-A0A6B2DFZ5-F1
#
_cell.length_a   1.000
_cell.length_b   1.000
_cell.length_c   1.000
_cell.angle_alpha   90.00
_cell.angle_beta   90.00
_cell.angle_gamma   90.00
#
_symmetry.space_group_name_H-M   'P 1'
#
loop_
_entity.id
_entity.type
_entity.pdbx_description
1 polymer ?
#
loop_
_entity_poly.entity_id
_entity_poly.type
_entity_poly.pdbx_seq_one_letter_code
_entity_poly.pdbx_strand_id
1 'polypeptide(L)' 'GDAFAAGFLAATLRGAEPLARLRQGHLQAAATLLTHDDVGVPLPRTVVATLLQADPDEWSSARLTGEGVVLT' A
#
# COMPACT_ATOMS: atom_id res chain seq x y z
N GLY A 1 -4.03 -11.20 5.21
CA GLY A 1 -2.66 -11.67 5.50
C GLY A 1 -1.86 -11.77 4.22
N ASP A 2 -2.31 -12.61 3.29
CA ASP A 2 -1.58 -12.95 2.06
C ASP A 2 -1.21 -11.74 1.19
N ALA A 3 -2.14 -10.80 1.04
CA ALA A 3 -1.89 -9.56 0.29
C ALA A 3 -0.74 -8.73 0.90
N PHE A 4 -0.64 -8.66 2.23
CA PHE A 4 0.50 -8.02 2.90
C PHE A 4 1.80 -8.75 2.59
N ALA A 5 1.82 -10.08 2.75
CA ALA A 5 2.99 -10.91 2.52
C ALA A 5 3.46 -10.78 1.06
N ALA A 6 2.54 -10.83 0.10
CA ALA A 6 2.82 -10.65 -1.32
C ALA A 6 3.44 -9.28 -1.60
N GLY A 7 2.86 -8.19 -1.06
CA GLY A 7 3.41 -6.84 -1.21
C GLY A 7 4.82 -6.70 -0.61
N PHE A 8 5.02 -7.21 0.60
CA PHE A 8 6.31 -7.20 1.29
C PHE A 8 7.38 -7.99 0.52
N LEU A 9 7.07 -9.22 0.08
CA LEU A 9 7.99 -10.07 -0.66
C LEU A 9 8.32 -9.49 -2.03
N ALA A 10 7.34 -8.92 -2.73
CA ALA A 10 7.56 -8.26 -4.01
C ALA A 10 8.50 -7.04 -3.86
N ALA A 11 8.35 -6.25 -2.80
CA ALA A 11 9.28 -5.15 -2.49
C ALA A 11 10.67 -5.66 -2.09
N THR A 12 10.73 -6.78 -1.37
CA THR A 12 11.99 -7.45 -1.00
C THR A 12 12.77 -7.89 -2.24
N LEU A 13 12.11 -8.54 -3.20
CA LEU A 13 12.72 -8.98 -4.46
C LEU A 13 13.22 -7.81 -5.32
N ARG A 14 12.66 -6.61 -5.15
CA ARG A 14 13.12 -5.37 -5.81
C ARG A 14 14.25 -4.66 -5.06
N GLY A 15 14.75 -5.22 -3.95
CA GLY A 15 15.81 -4.61 -3.15
C GLY A 15 15.38 -3.36 -2.40
N ALA A 16 14.08 -3.16 -2.14
CA ALA A 16 13.60 -1.98 -1.43
C ALA A 16 14.14 -1.93 0.02
N GLU A 17 14.22 -0.74 0.60
CA GLU A 17 14.56 -0.58 2.02
C GLU A 17 13.50 -1.18 2.96
N PRO A 18 13.84 -1.60 4.19
CA PRO A 18 12.91 -2.27 5.10
C PRO A 18 11.58 -1.56 5.31
N LEU A 19 11.59 -0.23 5.50
CA LEU A 19 10.38 0.56 5.67
C LEU A 19 9.48 0.51 4.43
N ALA A 20 10.06 0.63 3.23
CA ALA A 20 9.31 0.55 1.99
C ALA A 20 8.68 -0.83 1.76
N ARG A 21 9.32 -1.91 2.23
CA ARG A 21 8.73 -3.27 2.19
C ARG A 21 7.49 -3.37 3.06
N LEU A 22 7.57 -2.87 4.29
CA LEU A 22 6.44 -2.84 5.23
C LEU A 22 5.29 -2.00 4.68
N ARG A 23 5.60 -0.79 4.20
CA ARG A 23 4.61 0.11 3.59
C ARG A 23 3.96 -0.53 2.36
N GLN A 24 4.73 -1.17 1.47
CA GLN A 24 4.19 -1.90 0.32
C GLN A 24 3.22 -3.01 0.74
N GLY A 25 3.56 -3.78 1.77
CA GLY A 25 2.67 -4.80 2.34
C GLY A 25 1.35 -4.19 2.84
N HIS A 26 1.41 -3.09 3.58
CA HIS A 26 0.22 -2.41 4.08
C HIS A 26 -0.66 -1.85 2.96
N LEU A 27 -0.08 -1.22 1.94
CA LEU A 27 -0.84 -0.71 0.79
C LEU A 27 -1.56 -1.83 0.04
N GLN A 28 -0.90 -2.98 -0.14
CA GLN A 28 -1.50 -4.14 -0.80
C GLN A 28 -2.63 -4.75 0.05
N ALA A 29 -2.44 -4.84 1.37
CA ALA A 29 -3.49 -5.31 2.27
C ALA A 29 -4.71 -4.38 2.28
N ALA A 30 -4.49 -3.06 2.34
CA ALA A 30 -5.56 -2.08 2.30
C ALA A 30 -6.34 -2.15 0.99
N ALA A 31 -5.67 -2.26 -0.16
CA ALA A 31 -6.34 -2.42 -1.45
C ALA A 31 -7.25 -3.66 -1.50
N THR A 32 -6.79 -4.79 -0.94
CA THR A 32 -7.60 -6.02 -0.87
C THR A 32 -8.82 -5.87 0.04
N LEU A 33 -8.75 -5.07 1.11
CA LEU A 33 -9.89 -4.83 2.01
C LEU A 33 -10.95 -3.89 1.41
N LEU A 34 -10.66 -3.22 0.30
CA LEU A 34 -11.56 -2.25 -0.35
C LEU A 34 -12.40 -2.85 -1.47
N THR A 35 -12.30 -4.16 -1.71
CA THR A 35 -13.09 -4.86 -2.73
C THR A 35 -13.71 -6.13 -2.17
N HIS A 36 -14.83 -6.53 -2.77
CA HIS A 36 -15.47 -7.83 -2.55
C HIS A 36 -15.17 -8.82 -3.69
N ASP A 37 -14.48 -8.36 -4.74
CA ASP A 37 -14.12 -9.17 -5.89
C ASP A 37 -12.88 -10.01 -5.61
N ASP A 38 -12.79 -11.17 -6.28
CA ASP A 38 -11.63 -12.05 -6.21
C ASP A 38 -10.33 -11.37 -6.70
N VAL A 39 -10.47 -10.40 -7.62
CA VAL A 39 -9.36 -9.62 -8.18
C VAL A 39 -9.67 -8.13 -8.05
N GLY A 40 -8.95 -7.45 -7.16
CA GLY A 40 -9.04 -6.00 -7.00
C GLY A 40 -8.31 -5.23 -8.09
N VAL A 41 -8.79 -4.01 -8.37
CA VAL A 41 -8.07 -3.04 -9.20
C VAL A 41 -6.81 -2.58 -8.44
N PRO A 42 -5.61 -2.65 -9.03
CA PRO A 42 -4.39 -2.16 -8.38
C PRO A 42 -4.48 -0.67 -8.06
N LEU A 43 -3.91 -0.26 -6.91
CA LEU A 43 -3.74 1.16 -6.60
C LEU A 43 -2.95 1.87 -7.71
N PRO A 44 -3.31 3.12 -8.06
CA PRO A 44 -2.53 3.90 -9.01
C PRO A 44 -1.06 3.97 -8.60
N ARG A 45 -0.15 3.77 -9.56
CA ARG A 45 1.30 3.75 -9.28
C ARG A 45 1.79 5.05 -8.63
N THR A 46 1.21 6.18 -9.01
CA THR A 46 1.51 7.50 -8.42
C THR A 46 1.16 7.55 -6.94
N VAL A 47 -0.03 7.06 -6.57
CA VAL A 47 -0.47 6.95 -5.16
C VAL A 47 0.49 6.09 -4.35
N VAL A 48 0.86 4.91 -4.88
CA VAL A 48 1.81 4.02 -4.22
C VAL A 48 3.15 4.72 -4.04
N ALA A 49 3.69 5.35 -5.08
CA ALA A 49 4.96 6.06 -5.01
C ALA A 49 4.94 7.19 -3.96
N THR A 50 3.88 7.99 -3.93
CA THR A 50 3.68 9.04 -2.93
C THR A 50 3.68 8.48 -1.51
N LEU A 51 2.84 7.48 -1.22
CA LEU A 51 2.73 6.93 0.13
C LEU A 51 3.97 6.16 0.59
N LEU A 52 4.75 5.58 -0.33
CA LEU A 52 6.03 4.98 0.02
C LEU A 52 7.06 6.02 0.48
N GLN A 53 7.03 7.22 -0.10
CA GLN A 53 7.93 8.34 0.21
C GLN A 53 7.39 9.32 1.25
N ALA A 54 6.13 9.16 1.66
CA ALA A 54 5.47 9.99 2.66
C ALA A 54 6.29 10.07 3.95
N ASP A 55 6.33 11.23 4.57
CA ASP A 55 6.90 11.36 5.90
C ASP A 55 6.07 10.56 6.94
N PRO A 56 6.56 10.42 8.19
CA PRO A 56 5.82 9.67 9.20
C PRO A 56 4.41 10.20 9.49
N ASP A 57 4.20 11.52 9.47
CA ASP A 57 2.92 12.16 9.81
C ASP A 57 1.92 11.98 8.66
N GLU A 58 2.35 12.21 7.43
CA GLU A 58 1.59 11.93 6.21
C GLU A 58 1.20 10.45 6.11
N TRP A 59 2.13 9.55 6.42
CA TRP A 59 1.85 8.11 6.42
C TRP A 59 0.81 7.73 7.48
N SER A 60 0.89 8.31 8.68
CA SER A 60 -0.01 8.00 9.79
C SER A 60 -1.44 8.51 9.57
N SER A 61 -1.57 9.64 8.87
CA SER A 61 -2.83 10.30 8.52
C SER A 61 -3.48 9.73 7.26
N ALA A 62 -2.76 8.94 6.46
CA ALA A 62 -3.28 8.36 5.24
C ALA A 62 -4.39 7.32 5.48
N ARG A 63 -5.47 7.47 4.72
CA ARG A 63 -6.60 6.55 4.63
C ARG A 63 -6.82 6.16 3.18
N LEU A 64 -6.85 4.87 2.90
CA LEU A 64 -7.28 4.35 1.60
C LEU A 64 -8.76 4.01 1.67
N THR A 65 -9.51 4.53 0.71
CA THR A 65 -10.96 4.33 0.56
C THR A 65 -11.24 3.81 -0.84
N GLY A 66 -12.46 3.30 -1.09
CA GLY A 66 -12.87 2.90 -2.44
C GLY A 66 -12.82 4.05 -3.46
N GLU A 67 -12.81 5.30 -2.99
CA GLU A 67 -12.76 6.51 -3.82
C GLU A 67 -11.34 7.06 -4.01
N GLY A 68 -10.36 6.57 -3.25
CA GLY A 68 -8.96 7.04 -3.31
C GLY A 68 -8.31 7.26 -1.94
N VAL A 69 -7.25 8.07 -1.92
CA VAL A 69 -6.48 8.38 -0.69
C VAL A 69 -6.99 9.66 -0.06
N VAL A 70 -7.26 9.62 1.24
CA VAL A 70 -7.63 10.76 2.08
C VAL A 70 -6.57 10.95 3.15
N LEU A 71 -6.18 12.19 3.44
CA LEU A 71 -5.31 12.54 4.57
C LEU A 71 -6.18 13.17 5.66
N THR A 72 -6.05 12.70 6.91
CA THR A 72 -6.86 13.15 8.05
C THR A 72 -6.01 13.58 9.23
#